data_AF-A0A2P6MVK9-F1
#
_entry.id   AF-A0A2P6MVK9-F1
#
_cell.length_a   1.000
_cell.length_b   1.000
_cell.length_c   1.000
_cell.angle_alpha   90.00
_cell.angle_beta   90.00
_cell.angle_gamma   90.00
#
_symmetry.space_group_name_H-M   'P 1'
#
loop_
_entity.id
_entity.type
_entity.pdbx_description
1 polymer ?
#
loop_
_entity_poly.entity_id
_entity_poly.type
_entity_poly.pdbx_seq_one_letter_code
_entity_poly.pdbx_strand_id
1 'polypeptide(L)'
;MRASVLLICTIFALVAASGKRGLGIGSPFNASTDFKPFQATKAVSWYYNWSLKPLQPAPACIEFVPMQFNGNDIENLEKTLLALKANRVLGFNEPDQPASVGGTAMDYQTSCNLWMQYFVPLKTKYGIKLGLPAVSAGGLGWLNNFLTACPNHQADFLPIHWYGTPFYGVYDFLWSFHGNHPNIPVWVTEWAVNNVNNYTVMADDLKSTATYFDSLDWIERYAWFGSYRANQDWANAELSATGALTAVGTAYINTPFNNTITLSETVCPSLSDNPDSVVKGDAASSARSLFLIVLCIVGLFLQLFNTGHFNPPPLIIFNNHNHTHNMQTVKDAVNYVSESIQGGSAAASKEVNKEIAKDSDVSVGTRLHAGVDAVKDKMDETSHDAKAEGYKQKLSH
;
A
#
# COMPACT_ATOMS: atom_id res chain seq x y z
N MET A 1 -10.57 30.50 43.49
CA MET A 1 -9.63 30.08 42.43
C MET A 1 -10.45 29.47 41.31
N ARG A 2 -10.48 30.10 40.13
CA ARG A 2 -11.19 29.56 38.95
C ARG A 2 -10.24 28.58 38.26
N ALA A 3 -10.62 27.31 38.20
CA ALA A 3 -9.89 26.31 37.42
C ALA A 3 -10.22 26.53 35.93
N SER A 4 -9.23 27.00 35.18
CA SER A 4 -9.32 27.07 33.72
C SER A 4 -9.12 25.66 33.16
N VAL A 5 -10.18 25.08 32.61
CA VAL A 5 -10.09 23.85 31.81
C VAL A 5 -9.57 24.26 30.43
N LEU A 6 -8.30 23.93 30.16
CA LEU A 6 -7.69 24.12 28.85
C LEU A 6 -8.21 23.00 27.94
N LEU A 7 -9.19 23.32 27.08
CA LEU A 7 -9.68 22.40 26.05
C LEU A 7 -8.63 22.34 24.92
N ILE A 8 -7.73 21.36 24.97
CA ILE A 8 -6.83 21.06 23.85
C ILE A 8 -7.67 20.34 22.80
N CYS A 9 -8.20 21.10 21.84
CA CYS A 9 -8.84 20.55 20.67
C CYS A 9 -7.74 20.16 19.68
N THR A 10 -7.20 18.94 19.80
CA THR A 10 -6.38 18.35 18.75
C THR A 10 -7.29 18.06 17.57
N ILE A 11 -7.25 18.94 16.56
CA ILE A 11 -7.80 18.66 15.24
C ILE A 11 -6.95 17.52 14.66
N PHE A 12 -7.40 16.28 14.81
CA PHE A 12 -6.93 15.22 13.92
C PHE A 12 -7.49 15.55 12.54
N ALA A 13 -6.68 16.16 11.69
CA ALA A 13 -6.96 16.18 10.26
C ALA A 13 -7.22 14.72 9.85
N LEU A 14 -8.39 14.45 9.26
CA LEU A 14 -8.67 13.15 8.67
C LEU A 14 -7.70 13.00 7.49
N VAL A 15 -6.52 12.44 7.74
CA VAL A 15 -5.57 12.15 6.68
C VAL A 15 -6.13 10.96 5.91
N ALA A 16 -6.31 11.10 4.60
CA ALA A 16 -6.81 10.02 3.77
C ALA A 16 -5.82 8.85 3.83
N ALA A 17 -6.20 7.81 4.58
CA ALA A 17 -5.49 6.55 4.61
C ALA A 17 -5.88 5.73 3.37
N SER A 18 -4.89 5.15 2.69
CA SER A 18 -5.04 4.47 1.42
C SER A 18 -4.23 3.17 1.40
N GLY A 19 -4.52 2.27 0.45
CA GLY A 19 -3.81 1.00 0.30
C GLY A 19 -2.39 1.14 -0.29
N LYS A 20 -1.63 0.04 -0.24
CA LYS A 20 -0.28 -0.10 -0.83
C LYS A 20 -0.26 -0.05 -2.36
N ARG A 21 -1.44 -0.15 -2.99
CA ARG A 21 -1.64 -0.25 -4.44
C ARG A 21 -1.22 1.01 -5.16
N GLY A 22 -0.48 0.81 -6.25
CA GLY A 22 -0.14 1.86 -7.20
C GLY A 22 -0.42 1.46 -8.63
N LEU A 23 -0.25 2.41 -9.54
CA LEU A 23 -0.44 2.19 -10.98
C LEU A 23 0.88 2.39 -11.72
N GLY A 24 1.31 1.38 -12.47
CA GLY A 24 2.38 1.50 -13.48
C GLY A 24 1.75 1.87 -14.81
N ILE A 25 1.67 3.17 -15.11
CA ILE A 25 0.84 3.67 -16.21
C ILE A 25 1.53 3.47 -17.56
N GLY A 26 1.07 2.45 -18.29
CA GLY A 26 1.53 2.13 -19.64
C GLY A 26 0.79 2.90 -20.73
N SER A 27 1.09 2.58 -21.99
CA SER A 27 0.42 3.14 -23.16
C SER A 27 -0.36 2.04 -23.90
N PRO A 28 -1.59 2.31 -24.38
CA PRO A 28 -2.32 3.59 -24.33
C PRO A 28 -3.03 3.84 -22.99
N PHE A 29 -2.98 5.07 -22.49
CA PHE A 29 -3.72 5.52 -21.30
C PHE A 29 -4.15 6.98 -21.46
N ASN A 30 -5.43 7.30 -21.22
CA ASN A 30 -5.95 8.66 -21.29
C ASN A 30 -6.10 9.24 -19.88
N ALA A 31 -5.13 10.03 -19.44
CA ALA A 31 -5.12 10.64 -18.11
C ALA A 31 -6.37 11.48 -17.78
N SER A 32 -7.08 12.01 -18.77
CA SER A 32 -8.30 12.81 -18.52
C SER A 32 -9.52 11.97 -18.14
N THR A 33 -9.52 10.68 -18.45
CA THR A 33 -10.67 9.78 -18.23
C THR A 33 -10.32 8.57 -17.39
N ASP A 34 -9.12 8.02 -17.55
CA ASP A 34 -8.80 6.66 -17.14
C ASP A 34 -8.36 6.57 -15.67
N PHE A 35 -8.02 7.69 -15.02
CA PHE A 35 -7.81 7.73 -13.57
C PHE A 35 -9.11 7.61 -12.76
N LYS A 36 -10.26 8.01 -13.35
CA LYS A 36 -11.53 8.16 -12.61
C LYS A 36 -11.97 6.88 -11.89
N PRO A 37 -11.92 5.67 -12.49
CA PRO A 37 -12.31 4.45 -11.80
C PRO A 37 -11.43 4.14 -10.58
N PHE A 38 -10.12 4.41 -10.67
CA PHE A 38 -9.17 4.15 -9.58
C PHE A 38 -9.30 5.14 -8.43
N GLN A 39 -9.62 6.40 -8.72
CA GLN A 39 -9.85 7.43 -7.70
C GLN A 39 -11.11 7.17 -6.86
N ALA A 40 -12.10 6.46 -7.41
CA ALA A 40 -13.39 6.25 -6.76
C ALA A 40 -13.33 5.36 -5.51
N THR A 41 -12.39 4.41 -5.46
CA THR A 41 -12.32 3.41 -4.36
C THR A 41 -11.35 3.76 -3.26
N LYS A 42 -10.45 4.74 -3.48
CA LYS A 42 -9.29 5.04 -2.61
C LYS A 42 -8.38 3.81 -2.35
N ALA A 43 -8.49 2.77 -3.17
CA ALA A 43 -7.61 1.60 -3.07
C ALA A 43 -6.19 1.94 -3.55
N VAL A 44 -6.10 2.75 -4.59
CA VAL A 44 -4.84 3.20 -5.21
C VAL A 44 -4.37 4.50 -4.55
N SER A 45 -3.12 4.51 -4.09
CA SER A 45 -2.52 5.67 -3.40
C SER A 45 -1.40 6.37 -4.18
N TRP A 46 -0.82 5.70 -5.17
CA TRP A 46 0.32 6.24 -5.93
C TRP A 46 0.32 5.76 -7.38
N TYR A 47 1.09 6.43 -8.23
CA TYR A 47 1.34 5.98 -9.60
C TYR A 47 2.73 6.42 -10.06
N TYR A 48 3.24 5.74 -11.07
CA TYR A 48 4.42 6.13 -11.82
C TYR A 48 4.22 5.76 -13.30
N ASN A 49 5.11 6.24 -14.18
CA ASN A 49 4.99 6.08 -15.63
C ASN A 49 6.37 5.99 -16.31
N TRP A 50 7.36 5.41 -15.62
CA TRP A 50 8.75 5.30 -16.06
C TRP A 50 9.42 6.64 -16.43
N SER A 51 8.85 7.77 -15.99
CA SER A 51 9.33 9.11 -16.31
C SER A 51 9.62 9.91 -15.04
N LEU A 52 10.47 10.93 -15.19
CA LEU A 52 10.63 11.96 -14.17
C LEU A 52 9.41 12.87 -14.05
N LYS A 53 8.51 12.89 -15.06
CA LYS A 53 7.40 13.84 -15.14
C LYS A 53 6.05 13.13 -15.11
N PRO A 54 5.06 13.67 -14.37
CA PRO A 54 3.74 13.09 -14.31
C PRO A 54 3.00 13.23 -15.64
N LEU A 55 2.07 12.31 -15.88
CA LEU A 55 1.02 12.51 -16.88
C LEU A 55 0.17 13.75 -16.58
N GLN A 56 -0.39 14.35 -17.62
CA GLN A 56 -1.28 15.51 -17.52
C GLN A 56 -2.67 15.18 -18.10
N PRO A 57 -3.76 15.55 -17.41
CA PRO A 57 -3.79 16.13 -16.06
C PRO A 57 -3.35 15.10 -14.99
N ALA A 58 -2.68 15.56 -13.94
CA ALA A 58 -2.34 14.70 -12.81
C ALA A 58 -3.61 14.37 -11.99
N PRO A 59 -3.76 13.13 -11.49
CA PRO A 59 -4.91 12.75 -10.67
C PRO A 59 -4.84 13.38 -9.28
N ALA A 60 -5.99 13.76 -8.73
CA ALA A 60 -6.12 14.10 -7.32
C ALA A 60 -6.04 12.84 -6.44
N CYS A 61 -5.47 12.96 -5.24
CA CYS A 61 -5.40 11.90 -4.23
C CYS A 61 -4.67 10.62 -4.66
N ILE A 62 -3.82 10.68 -5.69
CA ILE A 62 -2.91 9.60 -6.07
C ILE A 62 -1.52 10.22 -6.26
N GLU A 63 -0.56 9.86 -5.40
CA GLU A 63 0.81 10.42 -5.39
C GLU A 63 1.56 10.02 -6.66
N PHE A 64 2.10 10.99 -7.41
CA PHE A 64 3.06 10.70 -8.47
C PHE A 64 4.44 10.38 -7.86
N VAL A 65 5.03 9.25 -8.27
CA VAL A 65 6.40 8.87 -7.93
C VAL A 65 7.28 8.97 -9.19
N PRO A 66 8.20 9.96 -9.26
CA PRO A 66 9.12 10.09 -10.38
C PRO A 66 10.09 8.91 -10.47
N MET A 67 10.50 8.55 -11.69
CA MET A 67 11.55 7.57 -11.95
C MET A 67 12.64 8.17 -12.83
N GLN A 68 13.90 8.05 -12.40
CA GLN A 68 15.04 8.29 -13.27
C GLN A 68 15.34 6.98 -14.00
N PHE A 69 14.69 6.79 -15.16
CA PHE A 69 14.67 5.52 -15.88
C PHE A 69 16.08 4.96 -16.18
N ASN A 70 17.02 5.82 -16.59
CA ASN A 70 18.41 5.45 -16.89
C ASN A 70 19.34 6.64 -16.58
N GLY A 71 20.59 6.60 -17.07
CA GLY A 71 21.55 7.71 -16.91
C GLY A 71 21.29 8.96 -17.77
N ASN A 72 20.29 8.97 -18.66
CA ASN A 72 20.04 10.10 -19.55
C ASN A 72 19.41 11.27 -18.79
N ASP A 73 19.85 12.49 -19.13
CA ASP A 73 19.39 13.76 -18.54
C ASP A 73 19.41 13.81 -16.99
N ILE A 74 20.21 12.95 -16.35
CA ILE A 74 20.24 12.76 -14.89
C ILE A 74 20.69 14.02 -14.14
N GLU A 75 21.42 14.92 -14.79
CA GLU A 75 21.77 16.23 -14.24
C GLU A 75 20.55 17.11 -13.95
N ASN A 76 19.40 16.83 -14.58
CA ASN A 76 18.13 17.52 -14.33
C ASN A 76 17.30 16.90 -13.20
N LEU A 77 17.75 15.78 -12.61
CA LEU A 77 17.03 15.04 -11.57
C LEU A 77 16.67 15.92 -10.38
N GLU A 78 17.67 16.54 -9.75
CA GLU A 78 17.48 17.39 -8.56
C GLU A 78 16.48 18.52 -8.85
N LYS A 79 16.70 19.26 -9.93
CA LYS A 79 15.82 20.37 -10.34
C LYS A 79 14.38 19.90 -10.56
N THR A 80 14.18 18.75 -11.19
CA THR A 80 12.85 18.23 -11.50
C THR A 80 12.11 17.77 -10.25
N LEU A 81 12.77 17.04 -9.36
CA LEU A 81 12.16 16.59 -8.10
C LEU A 81 11.75 17.75 -7.21
N LEU A 82 12.58 18.78 -7.11
CA LEU A 82 12.26 19.99 -6.33
C LEU A 82 11.08 20.75 -6.93
N ALA A 83 11.00 20.87 -8.26
CA ALA A 83 9.86 21.51 -8.93
C ALA A 83 8.54 20.75 -8.70
N LEU A 84 8.62 19.42 -8.65
CA LEU A 84 7.47 18.55 -8.34
C LEU A 84 7.15 18.47 -6.84
N LYS A 85 8.00 19.02 -5.96
CA LYS A 85 7.96 18.80 -4.51
C LYS A 85 7.90 17.30 -4.16
N ALA A 86 8.60 16.48 -4.94
CA ALA A 86 8.65 15.04 -4.74
C ALA A 86 9.37 14.71 -3.42
N ASN A 87 8.82 13.79 -2.64
CA ASN A 87 9.42 13.31 -1.38
C ASN A 87 10.20 11.99 -1.57
N ARG A 88 10.17 11.44 -2.78
CA ARG A 88 10.78 10.15 -3.13
C ARG A 88 11.03 10.04 -4.63
N VAL A 89 11.90 9.11 -5.02
CA VAL A 89 12.23 8.82 -6.42
C VAL A 89 12.58 7.35 -6.61
N LEU A 90 12.16 6.78 -7.74
CA LEU A 90 12.57 5.46 -8.22
C LEU A 90 13.88 5.54 -9.01
N GLY A 91 14.77 4.57 -8.77
CA GLY A 91 16.04 4.42 -9.48
C GLY A 91 15.90 3.91 -10.91
N PHE A 92 17.03 3.45 -11.46
CA PHE A 92 17.11 2.96 -12.84
C PHE A 92 16.22 1.74 -13.08
N ASN A 93 15.61 1.67 -14.26
CA ASN A 93 14.71 0.60 -14.68
C ASN A 93 15.49 -0.55 -15.32
N GLU A 94 15.42 -1.74 -14.74
CA GLU A 94 16.05 -2.99 -15.20
C GLU A 94 17.44 -2.78 -15.82
N PRO A 95 18.39 -2.24 -15.04
CA PRO A 95 19.76 -2.06 -15.53
C PRO A 95 20.43 -3.40 -15.87
N ASP A 96 19.93 -4.50 -15.29
CA ASP A 96 20.36 -5.87 -15.56
C ASP A 96 19.84 -6.44 -16.88
N GLN A 97 18.84 -5.82 -17.51
CA GLN A 97 18.23 -6.30 -18.76
C GLN A 97 18.61 -5.44 -19.97
N PRO A 98 18.70 -6.03 -21.17
CA PRO A 98 19.01 -5.29 -22.38
C PRO A 98 17.86 -4.37 -22.81
N ALA A 99 18.18 -3.27 -23.49
CA ALA A 99 17.18 -2.35 -24.02
C ALA A 99 16.19 -3.00 -25.01
N SER A 100 16.57 -4.12 -25.65
CA SER A 100 15.70 -4.87 -26.56
C SER A 100 14.49 -5.51 -25.88
N VAL A 101 14.49 -5.64 -24.55
CA VAL A 101 13.36 -6.18 -23.77
C VAL A 101 12.73 -5.14 -22.84
N GLY A 102 13.11 -3.86 -22.98
CA GLY A 102 12.60 -2.76 -22.15
C GLY A 102 13.51 -2.35 -20.99
N GLY A 103 14.65 -3.03 -20.79
CA GLY A 103 15.64 -2.66 -19.79
C GLY A 103 16.55 -1.50 -20.19
N THR A 104 17.57 -1.22 -19.38
CA THR A 104 18.48 -0.09 -19.62
C THR A 104 19.94 -0.49 -19.84
N ALA A 105 20.27 -1.76 -19.66
CA ALA A 105 21.60 -2.34 -19.93
C ALA A 105 22.74 -1.55 -19.26
N MET A 106 22.54 -1.09 -18.03
CA MET A 106 23.50 -0.29 -17.30
C MET A 106 24.40 -1.18 -16.44
N ASP A 107 25.72 -1.02 -16.58
CA ASP A 107 26.70 -1.66 -15.69
C ASP A 107 26.53 -1.18 -14.22
N TYR A 108 26.78 -2.07 -13.26
CA TYR A 108 26.61 -1.78 -11.84
C TYR A 108 27.58 -0.71 -11.33
N GLN A 109 28.82 -0.67 -11.84
CA GLN A 109 29.82 0.31 -11.41
C GLN A 109 29.48 1.71 -11.93
N THR A 110 29.05 1.80 -13.19
CA THR A 110 28.57 3.03 -13.81
C THR A 110 27.32 3.54 -13.09
N SER A 111 26.38 2.65 -12.81
CA SER A 111 25.18 2.97 -12.03
C SER A 111 25.54 3.48 -10.64
N CYS A 112 26.57 2.90 -10.00
CA CYS A 112 27.08 3.36 -8.72
C CYS A 112 27.58 4.80 -8.75
N ASN A 113 28.42 5.11 -9.74
CA ASN A 113 29.01 6.44 -9.88
C ASN A 113 27.92 7.49 -10.06
N LEU A 114 26.94 7.21 -10.92
CA LEU A 114 25.78 8.09 -11.11
C LEU A 114 24.92 8.20 -9.85
N TRP A 115 24.69 7.09 -9.15
CA TRP A 115 23.92 7.08 -7.91
C TRP A 115 24.55 7.96 -6.83
N MET A 116 25.86 7.80 -6.59
CA MET A 116 26.58 8.61 -5.62
C MET A 116 26.61 10.09 -5.99
N GLN A 117 26.68 10.40 -7.29
CA GLN A 117 26.72 11.78 -7.78
C GLN A 117 25.35 12.48 -7.74
N TYR A 118 24.26 11.77 -8.07
CA TYR A 118 22.96 12.40 -8.33
C TYR A 118 21.83 11.97 -7.40
N PHE A 119 21.86 10.76 -6.84
CA PHE A 119 20.80 10.27 -5.94
C PHE A 119 21.11 10.57 -4.47
N VAL A 120 22.30 10.22 -4.00
CA VAL A 120 22.68 10.40 -2.59
C VAL A 120 22.51 11.86 -2.12
N PRO A 121 22.89 12.89 -2.89
CA PRO A 121 22.66 14.28 -2.49
C PRO A 121 21.19 14.65 -2.28
N LEU A 122 20.25 13.99 -2.96
CA LEU A 122 18.81 14.27 -2.80
C LEU A 122 18.34 13.94 -1.39
N LYS A 123 18.83 12.81 -0.86
CA LYS A 123 18.52 12.40 0.51
C LYS A 123 19.22 13.28 1.53
N THR A 124 20.52 13.53 1.38
CA THR A 124 21.29 14.29 2.36
C THR A 124 20.89 15.76 2.43
N LYS A 125 20.52 16.39 1.31
CA LYS A 125 20.09 17.79 1.26
C LYS A 125 18.60 17.99 1.57
N TYR A 126 17.74 17.10 1.08
CA TYR A 126 16.29 17.34 1.05
C TYR A 126 15.45 16.27 1.75
N GLY A 127 16.06 15.18 2.22
CA GLY A 127 15.33 14.07 2.83
C GLY A 127 14.47 13.27 1.84
N ILE A 128 14.74 13.38 0.52
CA ILE A 128 14.04 12.61 -0.51
C ILE A 128 14.39 11.13 -0.34
N LYS A 129 13.38 10.26 -0.26
CA LYS A 129 13.55 8.82 -0.16
C LYS A 129 14.01 8.22 -1.49
N LEU A 130 15.02 7.34 -1.46
CA LEU A 130 15.64 6.79 -2.66
C LEU A 130 15.27 5.31 -2.85
N GLY A 131 14.62 4.99 -3.96
CA GLY A 131 14.38 3.61 -4.39
C GLY A 131 15.56 3.10 -5.19
N LEU A 132 16.13 1.96 -4.79
CA LEU A 132 17.21 1.29 -5.54
C LEU A 132 16.85 1.07 -7.03
N PRO A 133 17.83 0.78 -7.90
CA PRO A 133 17.53 0.32 -9.25
C PRO A 133 16.58 -0.88 -9.22
N ALA A 134 15.52 -0.82 -10.02
CA ALA A 134 14.49 -1.83 -10.10
C ALA A 134 14.97 -2.95 -11.03
N VAL A 135 15.39 -4.08 -10.47
CA VAL A 135 15.94 -5.19 -11.26
C VAL A 135 14.87 -6.21 -11.64
N SER A 136 15.11 -6.95 -12.72
CA SER A 136 14.24 -8.05 -13.14
C SER A 136 14.28 -9.25 -12.17
N ALA A 137 13.44 -10.26 -12.42
CA ALA A 137 13.43 -11.51 -11.66
C ALA A 137 14.80 -12.22 -11.58
N GLY A 138 15.65 -12.06 -12.60
CA GLY A 138 17.00 -12.61 -12.65
C GLY A 138 18.11 -11.68 -12.15
N GLY A 139 17.76 -10.46 -11.73
CA GLY A 139 18.71 -9.37 -11.50
C GLY A 139 19.35 -9.32 -10.12
N LEU A 140 19.10 -10.29 -9.23
CA LEU A 140 19.64 -10.30 -7.87
C LEU A 140 21.19 -10.22 -7.85
N GLY A 141 21.85 -10.89 -8.79
CA GLY A 141 23.32 -10.82 -8.92
C GLY A 141 23.80 -9.41 -9.28
N TRP A 142 23.11 -8.72 -10.18
CA TRP A 142 23.40 -7.33 -10.53
C TRP A 142 23.22 -6.41 -9.31
N LEU A 143 22.11 -6.58 -8.58
CA LEU A 143 21.80 -5.80 -7.38
C LEU A 143 22.87 -5.96 -6.30
N ASN A 144 23.29 -7.20 -6.03
CA ASN A 144 24.35 -7.48 -5.06
C ASN A 144 25.69 -6.84 -5.45
N ASN A 145 26.03 -6.86 -6.74
CA ASN A 145 27.23 -6.19 -7.25
C ASN A 145 27.13 -4.67 -7.09
N PHE A 146 25.97 -4.07 -7.40
CA PHE A 146 25.71 -2.65 -7.20
C PHE A 146 25.86 -2.25 -5.73
N LEU A 147 25.22 -2.97 -4.79
CA LEU A 147 25.28 -2.66 -3.37
C LEU A 147 26.70 -2.83 -2.81
N THR A 148 27.45 -3.81 -3.31
CA THR A 148 28.87 -4.00 -2.95
C THR A 148 29.74 -2.85 -3.46
N ALA A 149 29.50 -2.39 -4.69
CA ALA A 149 30.20 -1.24 -5.27
C ALA A 149 29.80 0.09 -4.61
N CYS A 150 28.58 0.19 -4.07
CA CYS A 150 27.99 1.39 -3.47
C CYS A 150 27.64 1.22 -1.98
N PRO A 151 28.60 0.97 -1.08
CA PRO A 151 28.29 0.72 0.33
C PRO A 151 27.59 1.91 1.03
N ASN A 152 27.73 3.12 0.49
CA ASN A 152 27.11 4.35 1.00
C ASN A 152 25.87 4.79 0.18
N HIS A 153 25.15 3.84 -0.43
CA HIS A 153 24.01 4.13 -1.31
C HIS A 153 22.85 4.88 -0.62
N GLN A 154 22.69 4.76 0.70
CA GLN A 154 21.63 5.40 1.49
C GLN A 154 20.20 5.15 0.99
N ALA A 155 19.95 4.06 0.27
CA ALA A 155 18.61 3.77 -0.24
C ALA A 155 17.61 3.47 0.88
N ASP A 156 16.35 3.79 0.63
CA ASP A 156 15.24 3.65 1.58
C ASP A 156 14.36 2.44 1.28
N PHE A 157 14.27 2.03 0.02
CA PHE A 157 13.44 0.92 -0.40
C PHE A 157 14.00 0.24 -1.66
N LEU A 158 13.55 -0.98 -1.90
CA LEU A 158 14.01 -1.87 -2.96
C LEU A 158 12.87 -2.14 -3.97
N PRO A 159 12.83 -1.42 -5.10
CA PRO A 159 11.99 -1.74 -6.24
C PRO A 159 12.41 -3.08 -6.88
N ILE A 160 11.45 -3.93 -7.21
CA ILE A 160 11.69 -5.21 -7.88
C ILE A 160 10.59 -5.50 -8.89
N HIS A 161 10.95 -6.18 -9.99
CA HIS A 161 10.04 -6.55 -11.07
C HIS A 161 9.89 -8.06 -11.19
N TRP A 162 8.65 -8.53 -11.31
CA TRP A 162 8.37 -9.95 -11.53
C TRP A 162 7.39 -10.18 -12.67
N TYR A 163 7.84 -10.92 -13.67
CA TYR A 163 6.99 -11.46 -14.72
C TYR A 163 7.24 -12.95 -14.80
N GLY A 164 6.20 -13.75 -14.59
CA GLY A 164 6.41 -15.19 -14.54
C GLY A 164 5.13 -16.00 -14.62
N THR A 165 5.33 -17.31 -14.65
CA THR A 165 4.26 -18.29 -14.57
C THR A 165 4.83 -19.54 -13.89
N PRO A 166 4.06 -20.23 -13.04
CA PRO A 166 2.72 -19.87 -12.56
C PRO A 166 2.75 -18.67 -11.60
N PHE A 167 1.58 -18.09 -11.29
CA PHE A 167 1.47 -16.86 -10.47
C PHE A 167 2.20 -16.98 -9.12
N TYR A 168 2.19 -18.16 -8.50
CA TYR A 168 2.81 -18.39 -7.19
C TYR A 168 4.34 -18.35 -7.21
N GLY A 169 4.98 -18.33 -8.38
CA GLY A 169 6.42 -18.11 -8.50
C GLY A 169 6.88 -16.73 -7.99
N VAL A 170 5.96 -15.76 -7.87
CA VAL A 170 6.25 -14.46 -7.28
C VAL A 170 6.61 -14.56 -5.80
N TYR A 171 6.12 -15.58 -5.09
CA TYR A 171 6.36 -15.74 -3.66
C TYR A 171 7.82 -16.11 -3.37
N ASP A 172 8.37 -17.09 -4.09
CA ASP A 172 9.78 -17.47 -3.97
C ASP A 172 10.72 -16.34 -4.39
N PHE A 173 10.35 -15.64 -5.47
CA PHE A 173 11.07 -14.46 -5.93
C PHE A 173 11.14 -13.38 -4.84
N LEU A 174 10.01 -13.05 -4.23
CA LEU A 174 9.92 -12.06 -3.15
C LEU A 174 10.84 -12.39 -1.98
N TRP A 175 10.82 -13.64 -1.53
CA TRP A 175 11.68 -14.09 -0.42
C TRP A 175 13.15 -14.17 -0.81
N SER A 176 13.49 -14.41 -2.08
CA SER A 176 14.88 -14.35 -2.53
C SER A 176 15.48 -12.95 -2.39
N PHE A 177 14.71 -11.90 -2.70
CA PHE A 177 15.16 -10.52 -2.56
C PHE A 177 15.14 -10.05 -1.11
N HIS A 178 14.02 -10.25 -0.40
CA HIS A 178 13.91 -9.84 0.99
C HIS A 178 14.89 -10.60 1.89
N GLY A 179 15.11 -11.90 1.65
CA GLY A 179 16.08 -12.70 2.42
C GLY A 179 17.54 -12.25 2.26
N ASN A 180 17.91 -11.72 1.09
CA ASN A 180 19.25 -11.15 0.85
C ASN A 180 19.36 -9.72 1.40
N HIS A 181 18.25 -8.97 1.47
CA HIS A 181 18.21 -7.57 1.90
C HIS A 181 17.12 -7.32 2.96
N PRO A 182 17.16 -7.99 4.12
CA PRO A 182 16.03 -8.01 5.08
C PRO A 182 15.75 -6.65 5.74
N ASN A 183 16.72 -5.73 5.69
CA ASN A 183 16.61 -4.42 6.32
C ASN A 183 16.08 -3.33 5.37
N ILE A 184 15.80 -3.67 4.11
CA ILE A 184 15.31 -2.72 3.11
C ILE A 184 13.87 -3.13 2.74
N PRO A 185 12.86 -2.28 2.99
CA PRO A 185 11.49 -2.57 2.58
C PRO A 185 11.39 -2.69 1.06
N VAL A 186 10.51 -3.56 0.59
CA VAL A 186 10.34 -3.90 -0.82
C VAL A 186 9.18 -3.13 -1.41
N TRP A 187 9.38 -2.66 -2.65
CA TRP A 187 8.33 -2.14 -3.51
C TRP A 187 8.23 -3.05 -4.73
N VAL A 188 7.10 -3.71 -4.94
CA VAL A 188 6.86 -4.50 -6.15
C VAL A 188 6.37 -3.56 -7.24
N THR A 189 7.29 -2.83 -7.87
CA THR A 189 6.93 -1.76 -8.82
C THR A 189 6.34 -2.29 -10.12
N GLU A 190 6.66 -3.54 -10.47
CA GLU A 190 6.01 -4.26 -11.56
C GLU A 190 5.76 -5.71 -11.16
N TRP A 191 4.52 -6.18 -11.31
CA TRP A 191 4.30 -7.61 -11.48
C TRP A 191 3.15 -7.93 -12.43
N ALA A 192 3.30 -9.02 -13.18
CA ALA A 192 2.22 -9.64 -13.95
C ALA A 192 2.48 -11.14 -14.16
N VAL A 193 1.42 -11.87 -14.51
CA VAL A 193 1.51 -13.30 -14.84
C VAL A 193 1.62 -13.48 -16.36
N ASN A 194 2.66 -14.18 -16.81
CA ASN A 194 2.88 -14.44 -18.22
C ASN A 194 1.93 -15.51 -18.76
N ASN A 195 1.64 -15.44 -20.06
CA ASN A 195 0.89 -16.46 -20.82
C ASN A 195 -0.56 -16.70 -20.33
N VAL A 196 -1.17 -15.70 -19.69
CA VAL A 196 -2.60 -15.72 -19.33
C VAL A 196 -3.36 -14.75 -20.23
N ASN A 197 -4.28 -15.29 -21.04
CA ASN A 197 -5.12 -14.55 -21.99
C ASN A 197 -6.60 -14.47 -21.55
N ASN A 198 -6.93 -15.01 -20.38
CA ASN A 198 -8.27 -14.95 -19.81
C ASN A 198 -8.29 -13.95 -18.64
N TYR A 199 -9.11 -12.90 -18.76
CA TYR A 199 -9.21 -11.84 -17.75
C TYR A 199 -9.70 -12.34 -16.39
N THR A 200 -10.55 -13.37 -16.34
CA THR A 200 -11.02 -13.92 -15.07
C THR A 200 -9.90 -14.68 -14.36
N VAL A 201 -9.16 -15.53 -15.09
CA VAL A 201 -7.99 -16.24 -14.51
C VAL A 201 -6.93 -15.25 -14.03
N MET A 202 -6.62 -14.24 -14.85
CA MET A 202 -5.68 -13.19 -14.44
C MET A 202 -6.16 -12.41 -13.21
N ALA A 203 -7.46 -12.13 -13.11
CA ALA A 203 -8.03 -11.43 -11.96
C ALA A 203 -7.91 -12.24 -10.67
N ASP A 204 -8.08 -13.56 -10.73
CA ASP A 204 -7.90 -14.46 -9.58
C ASP A 204 -6.42 -14.55 -9.15
N ASP A 205 -5.49 -14.61 -10.12
CA ASP A 205 -4.04 -14.59 -9.86
C ASP A 205 -3.61 -13.24 -9.22
N LEU A 206 -4.09 -12.12 -9.76
CA LEU A 206 -3.87 -10.79 -9.21
C LEU A 206 -4.43 -10.69 -7.79
N LYS A 207 -5.65 -11.15 -7.55
CA LYS A 207 -6.26 -11.12 -6.21
C LYS A 207 -5.42 -11.90 -5.20
N SER A 208 -4.97 -13.09 -5.58
CA SER A 208 -4.15 -13.97 -4.74
C SER A 208 -2.81 -13.33 -4.39
N THR A 209 -2.13 -12.73 -5.37
CA THR A 209 -0.84 -12.06 -5.17
C THR A 209 -0.97 -10.74 -4.39
N ALA A 210 -1.93 -9.89 -4.72
CA ALA A 210 -2.17 -8.63 -4.03
C ALA A 210 -2.56 -8.82 -2.54
N THR A 211 -3.41 -9.82 -2.25
CA THR A 211 -3.77 -10.17 -0.86
C THR A 211 -2.54 -10.58 -0.06
N TYR A 212 -1.66 -11.38 -0.67
CA TYR A 212 -0.40 -11.78 -0.03
C TYR A 212 0.51 -10.57 0.22
N PHE A 213 0.62 -9.65 -0.74
CA PHE A 213 1.45 -8.45 -0.59
C PHE A 213 0.94 -7.52 0.53
N ASP A 214 -0.38 -7.41 0.68
CA ASP A 214 -0.98 -6.66 1.78
C ASP A 214 -0.70 -7.29 3.17
N SER A 215 -0.52 -8.61 3.25
CA SER A 215 -0.17 -9.31 4.51
C SER A 215 1.29 -9.18 4.95
N LEU A 216 2.19 -8.75 4.06
CA LEU A 216 3.62 -8.63 4.34
C LEU A 216 3.95 -7.18 4.73
N ASP A 217 4.39 -6.97 5.96
CA ASP A 217 4.72 -5.64 6.53
C ASP A 217 5.93 -4.98 5.83
N TRP A 218 6.89 -5.78 5.39
CA TRP A 218 8.07 -5.33 4.65
C TRP A 218 7.80 -5.02 3.17
N ILE A 219 6.61 -5.33 2.64
CA ILE A 219 6.16 -4.78 1.35
C ILE A 219 5.44 -3.47 1.63
N GLU A 220 6.02 -2.36 1.21
CA GLU A 220 5.42 -1.03 1.43
C GLU A 220 4.48 -0.62 0.31
N ARG A 221 4.78 -1.03 -0.94
CA ARG A 221 4.02 -0.65 -2.14
C ARG A 221 4.08 -1.71 -3.22
N TYR A 222 3.04 -1.76 -4.04
CA TYR A 222 3.02 -2.64 -5.22
C TYR A 222 2.19 -2.03 -6.35
N ALA A 223 2.63 -2.13 -7.61
CA ALA A 223 1.88 -1.72 -8.80
C ALA A 223 1.77 -2.84 -9.87
N TRP A 224 0.53 -3.20 -10.22
CA TRP A 224 0.28 -4.24 -11.22
C TRP A 224 0.69 -3.73 -12.58
N PHE A 225 1.41 -4.55 -13.36
CA PHE A 225 1.73 -4.18 -14.73
C PHE A 225 0.50 -4.41 -15.62
N GLY A 226 -0.34 -3.39 -15.73
CA GLY A 226 -1.58 -3.47 -16.49
C GLY A 226 -2.36 -2.16 -16.60
N SER A 227 -1.87 -1.04 -16.04
CA SER A 227 -2.60 0.23 -16.03
C SER A 227 -2.55 0.95 -17.38
N TYR A 228 -3.17 0.34 -18.39
CA TYR A 228 -3.34 0.81 -19.76
C TYR A 228 -4.59 0.17 -20.37
N ARG A 229 -5.08 0.74 -21.48
CA ARG A 229 -6.18 0.18 -22.26
C ARG A 229 -5.70 -1.00 -23.07
N ALA A 230 -6.47 -2.08 -23.04
CA ALA A 230 -6.23 -3.30 -23.79
C ALA A 230 -6.04 -2.99 -25.28
N ASN A 231 -4.85 -3.33 -25.78
CA ASN A 231 -4.44 -3.17 -27.17
C ASN A 231 -3.77 -4.45 -27.73
N GLN A 232 -3.74 -5.52 -26.94
CA GLN A 232 -3.06 -6.79 -27.19
C GLN A 232 -3.88 -7.93 -26.58
N ASP A 233 -3.52 -9.17 -26.91
CA ASP A 233 -4.25 -10.38 -26.47
C ASP A 233 -3.92 -10.85 -25.04
N TRP A 234 -3.04 -10.13 -24.33
CA TRP A 234 -2.69 -10.45 -22.95
C TRP A 234 -3.73 -9.88 -22.00
N ALA A 235 -4.16 -10.71 -21.04
CA ALA A 235 -5.27 -10.36 -20.17
C ALA A 235 -4.85 -9.59 -18.91
N ASN A 236 -3.72 -8.88 -18.93
CA ASN A 236 -3.25 -8.08 -17.80
C ASN A 236 -3.77 -6.64 -17.78
N ALA A 237 -4.30 -6.13 -18.90
CA ALA A 237 -4.80 -4.77 -18.97
C ALA A 237 -5.96 -4.52 -17.97
N GLU A 238 -5.85 -3.49 -17.15
CA GLU A 238 -6.89 -3.11 -16.18
C GLU A 238 -8.05 -2.38 -16.84
N LEU A 239 -7.83 -1.81 -18.02
CA LEU A 239 -8.81 -1.09 -18.80
C LEU A 239 -9.03 -1.79 -20.14
N SER A 240 -10.28 -1.89 -20.56
CA SER A 240 -10.66 -2.28 -21.93
C SER A 240 -10.21 -1.22 -22.93
N ALA A 241 -10.30 -1.53 -24.23
CA ALA A 241 -9.98 -0.59 -25.30
C ALA A 241 -10.76 0.74 -25.21
N THR A 242 -11.95 0.74 -24.60
CA THR A 242 -12.79 1.94 -24.41
C THR A 242 -12.51 2.69 -23.11
N GLY A 243 -11.66 2.17 -22.22
CA GLY A 243 -11.36 2.75 -20.91
C GLY A 243 -12.28 2.29 -19.77
N ALA A 244 -13.20 1.35 -20.00
CA ALA A 244 -13.94 0.69 -18.92
C ALA A 244 -13.06 -0.36 -18.22
N LEU A 245 -13.23 -0.57 -16.91
CA LEU A 245 -12.48 -1.59 -16.17
C LEU A 245 -12.70 -3.00 -16.77
N THR A 246 -11.62 -3.77 -16.88
CA THR A 246 -11.68 -5.21 -17.15
C THR A 246 -11.98 -5.99 -15.86
N ALA A 247 -12.06 -7.32 -15.94
CA ALA A 247 -12.13 -8.14 -14.72
C ALA A 247 -10.90 -7.94 -13.82
N VAL A 248 -9.71 -7.78 -14.43
CA VAL A 248 -8.45 -7.50 -13.71
C VAL A 248 -8.49 -6.14 -13.02
N GLY A 249 -8.86 -5.08 -13.75
CA GLY A 249 -8.99 -3.75 -13.15
C GLY A 249 -10.03 -3.70 -12.04
N THR A 250 -11.15 -4.40 -12.22
CA THR A 250 -12.20 -4.55 -11.19
C THR A 250 -11.68 -5.28 -9.97
N ALA A 251 -10.95 -6.38 -10.14
CA ALA A 251 -10.34 -7.11 -9.04
C ALA A 251 -9.29 -6.26 -8.31
N TYR A 252 -8.48 -5.48 -9.02
CA TYR A 252 -7.43 -4.66 -8.43
C TYR A 252 -7.97 -3.58 -7.49
N ILE A 253 -9.09 -2.93 -7.84
CA ILE A 253 -9.68 -1.90 -6.98
C ILE A 253 -10.59 -2.46 -5.87
N ASN A 254 -11.13 -3.68 -6.02
CA ASN A 254 -12.10 -4.25 -5.09
C ASN A 254 -11.54 -5.33 -4.15
N THR A 255 -10.36 -5.88 -4.43
CA THR A 255 -9.71 -6.83 -3.50
C THR A 255 -9.54 -6.14 -2.15
N PRO A 256 -9.87 -6.78 -1.00
CA PRO A 256 -9.66 -6.17 0.31
C PRO A 256 -8.22 -5.67 0.49
N PHE A 257 -8.03 -4.52 1.15
CA PHE A 257 -6.71 -3.93 1.39
C PHE A 257 -6.65 -3.28 2.77
N ASN A 258 -5.42 -3.15 3.28
CA ASN A 258 -5.15 -2.44 4.53
C ASN A 258 -4.76 -0.99 4.24
N ASN A 259 -5.42 -0.06 4.93
CA ASN A 259 -5.13 1.38 4.87
C ASN A 259 -3.84 1.72 5.63
N THR A 260 -2.70 1.46 5.01
CA THR A 260 -1.37 1.62 5.62
C THR A 260 -0.64 2.88 5.15
N ILE A 261 -1.08 3.50 4.04
CA ILE A 261 -0.44 4.67 3.45
C ILE A 261 -1.18 5.95 3.84
N THR A 262 -0.44 6.91 4.36
CA THR A 262 -0.92 8.26 4.68
C THR A 262 -0.52 9.22 3.56
N LEU A 263 -1.49 9.82 2.87
CA LEU A 263 -1.23 10.81 1.82
C LEU A 263 -1.05 12.22 2.41
N SER A 264 -0.18 13.03 1.82
CA SER A 264 -0.03 14.44 2.26
C SER A 264 -1.21 15.29 1.79
N GLU A 265 -1.49 16.38 2.51
CA GLU A 265 -2.52 17.36 2.11
C GLU A 265 -2.25 17.98 0.73
N THR A 266 -0.98 18.08 0.32
CA THR A 266 -0.61 18.52 -1.02
C THR A 266 -1.09 17.56 -2.11
N VAL A 267 -1.12 16.25 -1.82
CA VAL A 267 -1.54 15.19 -2.76
C VAL A 267 -3.04 14.96 -2.70
N CYS A 268 -3.60 14.94 -1.49
CA CYS A 268 -5.03 14.77 -1.25
C CYS A 268 -5.53 15.84 -0.27
N PRO A 269 -5.89 17.03 -0.78
CA PRO A 269 -6.46 18.08 0.06
C PRO A 269 -7.72 17.60 0.75
N SER A 270 -7.88 17.92 2.04
CA SER A 270 -9.11 17.62 2.75
C SER A 270 -10.27 18.44 2.14
N LEU A 271 -11.46 17.84 2.06
CA LEU A 271 -12.65 18.45 1.44
C LEU A 271 -13.19 19.69 2.19
N SER A 272 -12.48 20.23 3.19
CA SER A 272 -12.92 21.38 3.98
C SER A 272 -12.69 22.74 3.31
N ASP A 273 -11.92 22.80 2.22
CA ASP A 273 -11.51 24.06 1.59
C ASP A 273 -12.21 24.33 0.25
N ASN A 274 -13.52 24.08 0.17
CA ASN A 274 -14.33 24.59 -0.95
C ASN A 274 -14.95 25.95 -0.56
N PRO A 275 -14.49 27.09 -1.11
CA PRO A 275 -15.05 28.41 -0.77
C PRO A 275 -16.49 28.62 -1.26
N ASP A 276 -17.02 27.73 -2.11
CA ASP A 276 -18.35 27.88 -2.72
C ASP A 276 -19.49 27.16 -1.96
N SER A 277 -19.23 26.55 -0.79
CA SER A 277 -20.26 25.87 0.01
C SER A 277 -20.71 26.63 1.26
N VAL A 278 -20.69 27.97 1.23
CA VAL A 278 -21.32 28.80 2.28
C VAL A 278 -22.84 28.74 2.15
N VAL A 279 -23.42 27.60 2.52
CA VAL A 279 -24.81 27.54 2.98
C VAL A 279 -24.81 28.11 4.39
N LYS A 280 -25.43 29.28 4.56
CA LYS A 280 -25.76 29.85 5.87
C LYS A 280 -26.56 28.81 6.67
N GLY A 281 -25.90 28.15 7.62
CA GLY A 281 -26.51 27.16 8.49
C GLY A 281 -25.79 27.13 9.83
N ASP A 282 -26.54 27.46 10.88
CA ASP A 282 -26.07 27.74 12.24
C ASP A 282 -25.07 26.72 12.81
N ALA A 283 -24.09 27.23 13.55
CA ALA A 283 -23.02 26.51 14.26
C ALA A 283 -23.49 25.48 15.32
N ALA A 284 -24.79 25.16 15.36
CA ALA A 284 -25.40 24.16 16.22
C ALA A 284 -25.55 22.78 15.55
N SER A 285 -25.35 22.65 14.23
CA SER A 285 -25.55 21.37 13.51
C SER A 285 -24.34 20.43 13.55
N SER A 286 -23.10 20.97 13.52
CA SER A 286 -21.87 20.15 13.58
C SER A 286 -21.67 19.49 14.95
N ALA A 287 -22.05 20.19 16.03
CA ALA A 287 -22.03 19.65 17.39
C ALA A 287 -23.08 18.54 17.58
N ARG A 288 -24.26 18.64 16.93
CA ARG A 288 -25.28 17.58 16.97
C ARG A 288 -24.86 16.32 16.21
N SER A 289 -24.22 16.44 15.05
CA SER A 289 -23.74 15.28 14.29
C SER A 289 -22.60 14.55 15.01
N LEU A 290 -21.68 15.26 15.68
CA LEU A 290 -20.66 14.61 16.51
C LEU A 290 -21.27 13.92 17.74
N PHE A 291 -22.28 14.54 18.38
CA PHE A 291 -22.98 13.94 19.52
C PHE A 291 -23.75 12.67 19.13
N LEU A 292 -24.36 12.66 17.94
CA LEU A 292 -25.08 11.50 17.39
C LEU A 292 -24.14 10.35 17.00
N ILE A 293 -22.94 10.63 16.49
CA ILE A 293 -21.95 9.60 16.17
C ILE A 293 -21.37 8.99 17.44
N VAL A 294 -21.08 9.80 18.47
CA VAL A 294 -20.65 9.32 19.79
C VAL A 294 -21.77 8.50 20.46
N LEU A 295 -23.05 8.91 20.34
CA LEU A 295 -24.19 8.14 20.82
C LEU A 295 -24.42 6.84 20.03
N CYS A 296 -24.13 6.80 18.73
CA CYS A 296 -24.18 5.57 17.93
C CYS A 296 -23.06 4.59 18.30
N ILE A 297 -21.84 5.08 18.56
CA ILE A 297 -20.74 4.25 19.05
C ILE A 297 -21.09 3.72 20.45
N VAL A 298 -21.57 4.57 21.36
CA VAL A 298 -22.01 4.16 22.71
C VAL A 298 -23.21 3.19 22.65
N GLY A 299 -24.14 3.39 21.71
CA GLY A 299 -25.30 2.53 21.48
C GLY A 299 -24.95 1.16 20.88
N LEU A 300 -23.97 1.11 19.98
CA LEU A 300 -23.42 -0.13 19.42
C LEU A 300 -22.64 -0.91 20.50
N PHE A 301 -21.94 -0.21 21.38
CA PHE A 301 -21.35 -0.79 22.59
C PHE A 301 -22.44 -1.38 23.51
N LEU A 302 -23.55 -0.67 23.76
CA LEU A 302 -24.71 -1.15 24.55
C LEU A 302 -25.44 -2.37 23.95
N GLN A 303 -25.45 -2.55 22.63
CA GLN A 303 -26.01 -3.74 22.00
C GLN A 303 -25.07 -4.96 22.07
N LEU A 304 -23.75 -4.74 22.06
CA LEU A 304 -22.74 -5.79 22.24
C LEU A 304 -22.57 -6.22 23.72
N PHE A 305 -23.00 -5.40 24.67
CA PHE A 305 -23.03 -5.77 26.10
C PHE A 305 -24.06 -6.86 26.44
N ASN A 306 -25.09 -7.09 25.60
CA ASN A 306 -26.17 -8.04 25.89
C ASN A 306 -25.89 -9.48 25.40
N THR A 307 -24.75 -9.73 24.74
CA THR A 307 -24.36 -11.05 24.20
C THR A 307 -23.22 -11.74 24.99
N GLY A 308 -22.80 -11.16 26.13
CA GLY A 308 -22.01 -11.87 27.15
C GLY A 308 -20.56 -12.24 26.78
N HIS A 309 -19.96 -11.67 25.74
CA HIS A 309 -18.62 -12.08 25.25
C HIS A 309 -17.49 -11.04 25.42
N PHE A 310 -17.64 -10.02 26.28
CA PHE A 310 -16.57 -9.03 26.49
C PHE A 310 -16.42 -8.62 27.96
N ASN A 311 -15.22 -8.82 28.51
CA ASN A 311 -14.78 -8.17 29.76
C ASN A 311 -14.16 -6.80 29.43
N PRO A 312 -14.59 -5.70 30.09
CA PRO A 312 -14.06 -4.36 29.80
C PRO A 312 -12.63 -4.16 30.35
N PRO A 313 -11.85 -3.23 29.78
CA PRO A 313 -10.53 -2.86 30.29
C PRO A 313 -10.63 -2.02 31.59
N PRO A 314 -9.60 -2.03 32.46
CA PRO A 314 -9.53 -1.13 33.61
C PRO A 314 -9.32 0.32 33.16
N LEU A 315 -9.95 1.23 33.90
CA LEU A 315 -9.87 2.68 33.71
C LEU A 315 -8.44 3.19 34.00
N ILE A 316 -7.69 3.61 32.98
CA ILE A 316 -6.34 4.17 33.14
C ILE A 316 -6.43 5.66 33.47
N ILE A 317 -6.03 6.04 34.69
CA ILE A 317 -5.85 7.44 35.11
C ILE A 317 -4.41 7.84 34.77
N PHE A 318 -4.23 8.81 33.86
CA PHE A 318 -2.91 9.33 33.52
C PHE A 318 -2.37 10.23 34.63
N ASN A 319 -1.31 9.78 35.31
CA ASN A 319 -0.49 10.63 36.17
C ASN A 319 0.81 10.98 35.43
N ASN A 320 1.09 12.29 35.36
CA ASN A 320 2.10 12.85 34.48
C ASN A 320 3.49 12.81 35.13
N HIS A 321 4.32 11.80 34.82
CA HIS A 321 5.78 11.88 34.88
C HIS A 321 6.46 10.85 33.95
N ASN A 322 7.48 11.31 33.21
CA ASN A 322 8.42 10.63 32.27
C ASN A 322 7.95 10.36 30.82
N HIS A 323 8.55 11.10 29.88
CA HIS A 323 8.20 11.15 28.44
C HIS A 323 8.57 9.91 27.61
N THR A 324 9.49 9.04 28.05
CA THR A 324 9.96 7.88 27.28
C THR A 324 9.10 6.62 27.46
N HIS A 325 8.51 6.41 28.64
CA HIS A 325 7.61 5.28 28.88
C HIS A 325 6.27 5.43 28.13
N ASN A 326 5.81 6.66 27.95
CA ASN A 326 4.48 6.96 27.40
C ASN A 326 4.33 6.60 25.91
N MET A 327 5.42 6.63 25.12
CA MET A 327 5.37 6.32 23.68
C MET A 327 5.26 4.82 23.41
N GLN A 328 5.89 3.98 24.24
CA GLN A 328 5.85 2.53 24.07
C GLN A 328 4.47 1.97 24.43
N THR A 329 3.87 2.47 25.52
CA THR A 329 2.50 2.14 25.92
C THR A 329 1.48 2.52 24.84
N VAL A 330 1.63 3.68 24.20
CA VAL A 330 0.77 4.09 23.07
C VAL A 330 0.93 3.16 21.87
N LYS A 331 2.16 2.76 21.53
CA LYS A 331 2.42 1.80 20.44
C LYS A 331 1.81 0.44 20.73
N ASP A 332 1.98 -0.08 21.95
CA ASP A 332 1.42 -1.36 22.35
C ASP A 332 -0.13 -1.35 22.36
N ALA A 333 -0.75 -0.21 22.70
CA ALA A 333 -2.20 -0.03 22.60
C ALA A 333 -2.71 -0.01 21.15
N VAL A 334 -2.00 0.70 20.25
CA VAL A 334 -2.34 0.71 18.81
C VAL A 334 -2.18 -0.68 18.22
N ASN A 335 -1.11 -1.39 18.56
CA ASN A 335 -0.87 -2.75 18.09
C ASN A 335 -1.91 -3.74 18.63
N TYR A 336 -2.32 -3.63 19.90
CA TYR A 336 -3.40 -4.42 20.47
C TYR A 336 -4.71 -4.27 19.68
N VAL A 337 -5.10 -3.03 19.36
CA VAL A 337 -6.31 -2.74 18.60
C VAL A 337 -6.19 -3.26 17.17
N SER A 338 -5.05 -3.06 16.51
CA SER A 338 -4.80 -3.55 15.15
C SER A 338 -4.91 -5.08 15.06
N GLU A 339 -4.25 -5.80 15.96
CA GLU A 339 -4.28 -7.27 16.00
C GLU A 339 -5.68 -7.79 16.33
N SER A 340 -6.42 -7.13 17.23
CA SER A 340 -7.81 -7.52 17.55
C SER A 340 -8.76 -7.36 16.35
N ILE A 341 -8.58 -6.31 15.54
CA ILE A 341 -9.37 -6.10 14.31
C ILE A 341 -9.03 -7.15 13.25
N GLN A 342 -7.74 -7.49 13.12
CA GLN A 342 -7.28 -8.53 12.20
C GLN A 342 -7.81 -9.92 12.60
N GLY A 343 -7.78 -10.26 13.89
CA GLY A 343 -8.38 -11.49 14.43
C GLY A 343 -9.88 -11.59 14.14
N GLY A 344 -10.63 -10.50 14.37
CA GLY A 344 -12.05 -10.44 14.03
C GLY A 344 -12.36 -10.58 12.52
N SER A 345 -11.48 -10.03 11.67
CA SER A 345 -11.62 -10.12 10.21
C SER A 345 -11.34 -11.55 9.71
N ALA A 346 -10.30 -12.20 10.24
CA ALA A 346 -10.01 -13.61 9.98
C ALA A 346 -11.14 -14.53 10.48
N ALA A 347 -11.72 -14.24 11.65
CA ALA A 347 -12.88 -14.98 12.16
C ALA A 347 -14.10 -14.87 11.24
N ALA A 348 -14.37 -13.68 10.69
CA ALA A 348 -15.45 -13.47 9.73
C ALA A 348 -15.21 -14.21 8.39
N SER A 349 -13.98 -14.12 7.84
CA SER A 349 -13.59 -14.83 6.63
C SER A 349 -13.70 -16.35 6.79
N LYS A 350 -13.22 -16.88 7.92
CA LYS A 350 -13.34 -18.28 8.30
C LYS A 350 -14.79 -18.77 8.27
N GLU A 351 -15.74 -18.02 8.86
CA GLU A 351 -17.14 -18.45 8.89
C GLU A 351 -17.78 -18.40 7.48
N VAL A 352 -17.44 -17.42 6.64
CA VAL A 352 -17.87 -17.40 5.23
C VAL A 352 -17.35 -18.63 4.47
N ASN A 353 -16.04 -18.91 4.59
CA ASN A 353 -15.40 -20.04 3.92
C ASN A 353 -15.94 -21.40 4.42
N LYS A 354 -16.30 -21.49 5.70
CA LYS A 354 -16.93 -22.66 6.30
C LYS A 354 -18.35 -22.89 5.80
N GLU A 355 -19.12 -21.84 5.53
CA GLU A 355 -20.45 -21.96 4.91
C GLU A 355 -20.33 -22.41 3.44
N ILE A 356 -19.38 -21.86 2.68
CA ILE A 356 -19.10 -22.29 1.29
C ILE A 356 -18.63 -23.76 1.25
N ALA A 357 -17.79 -24.19 2.20
CA ALA A 357 -17.32 -25.58 2.26
C ALA A 357 -18.46 -26.60 2.50
N LYS A 358 -19.53 -26.17 3.17
CA LYS A 358 -20.70 -26.99 3.51
C LYS A 358 -21.80 -26.94 2.45
N ASP A 359 -21.81 -25.94 1.58
CA ASP A 359 -22.84 -25.76 0.56
C ASP A 359 -22.79 -26.89 -0.49
N SER A 360 -23.88 -27.65 -0.62
CA SER A 360 -23.99 -28.76 -1.58
C SER A 360 -24.21 -28.31 -3.03
N ASP A 361 -24.61 -27.06 -3.24
CA ASP A 361 -24.84 -26.48 -4.58
C ASP A 361 -23.54 -25.93 -5.20
N VAL A 362 -22.47 -25.87 -4.40
CA VAL A 362 -21.12 -25.45 -4.81
C VAL A 362 -20.27 -26.65 -5.23
N SER A 363 -19.43 -26.48 -6.27
CA SER A 363 -18.61 -27.57 -6.80
C SER A 363 -17.65 -28.16 -5.75
N VAL A 364 -17.39 -29.48 -5.83
CA VAL A 364 -16.51 -30.18 -4.87
C VAL A 364 -15.11 -29.56 -4.78
N GLY A 365 -14.55 -29.07 -5.90
CA GLY A 365 -13.27 -28.36 -5.93
C GLY A 365 -13.31 -27.05 -5.13
N THR A 366 -14.35 -26.24 -5.35
CA THR A 366 -14.56 -24.97 -4.65
C THR A 366 -14.79 -25.18 -3.15
N ARG A 367 -15.55 -26.22 -2.77
CA ARG A 367 -15.77 -26.57 -1.36
C ARG A 367 -14.49 -27.01 -0.66
N LEU A 368 -13.63 -27.75 -1.36
CA LEU A 368 -12.34 -28.18 -0.82
C LEU A 368 -11.41 -26.99 -0.58
N HIS A 369 -11.34 -26.06 -1.54
CA HIS A 369 -10.55 -24.83 -1.40
C HIS A 369 -11.08 -23.96 -0.25
N ALA A 370 -12.40 -23.74 -0.20
CA ALA A 370 -13.02 -23.03 0.92
C ALA A 370 -12.76 -23.72 2.28
N GLY A 371 -12.68 -25.05 2.30
CA GLY A 371 -12.29 -25.80 3.50
C GLY A 371 -10.84 -25.55 3.91
N VAL A 372 -9.90 -25.49 2.96
CA VAL A 372 -8.50 -25.15 3.20
C VAL A 372 -8.37 -23.70 3.68
N ASP A 373 -9.08 -22.77 3.05
CA ASP A 373 -9.08 -21.36 3.40
C ASP A 373 -9.68 -21.12 4.79
N ALA A 374 -10.75 -21.84 5.17
CA ALA A 374 -11.30 -21.77 6.52
C ALA A 374 -10.30 -22.23 7.60
N VAL A 375 -9.47 -23.23 7.30
CA VAL A 375 -8.41 -23.69 8.23
C VAL A 375 -7.30 -22.65 8.32
N LYS A 376 -6.90 -22.06 7.20
CA LYS A 376 -5.92 -20.98 7.16
C LYS A 376 -6.40 -19.75 7.96
N ASP A 377 -7.63 -19.30 7.70
CA ASP A 377 -8.25 -18.19 8.42
C ASP A 377 -8.36 -18.48 9.93
N LYS A 378 -8.55 -19.76 10.32
CA LYS A 378 -8.53 -20.15 11.73
C LYS A 378 -7.15 -20.04 12.36
N MET A 379 -6.10 -20.36 11.61
CA MET A 379 -4.71 -20.17 12.07
C MET A 379 -4.38 -18.69 12.21
N ASP A 380 -4.82 -17.87 11.26
CA ASP A 380 -4.62 -16.41 11.27
C ASP A 380 -5.38 -15.75 12.43
N GLU A 381 -6.66 -16.11 12.65
CA GLU A 381 -7.45 -15.69 13.84
C GLU A 381 -6.68 -16.00 15.13
N THR A 382 -6.19 -17.23 15.28
CA THR A 382 -5.48 -17.67 16.49
C THR A 382 -4.15 -16.92 16.68
N SER A 383 -3.44 -16.63 15.59
CA SER A 383 -2.18 -15.88 15.60
C SER A 383 -2.38 -14.43 16.03
N HIS A 384 -3.38 -13.76 15.44
CA HIS A 384 -3.73 -12.37 15.77
C HIS A 384 -4.26 -12.25 17.21
N ASP A 385 -5.08 -13.19 17.68
CA ASP A 385 -5.55 -13.21 19.07
C ASP A 385 -4.39 -13.39 20.06
N ALA A 386 -3.42 -14.26 19.74
CA ALA A 386 -2.24 -14.47 20.58
C ALA A 386 -1.36 -13.22 20.66
N LYS A 387 -1.17 -12.51 19.53
CA LYS A 387 -0.41 -11.25 19.49
C LYS A 387 -1.14 -10.13 20.25
N ALA A 388 -2.46 -10.02 20.07
CA ALA A 388 -3.28 -9.07 20.80
C ALA A 388 -3.16 -9.29 22.32
N GLU A 389 -3.28 -10.53 22.79
CA GLU A 389 -3.10 -10.84 24.22
C GLU A 389 -1.67 -10.52 24.70
N GLY A 390 -0.65 -10.74 23.87
CA GLY A 390 0.72 -10.33 24.17
C GLY A 390 0.88 -8.81 24.35
N TYR A 391 0.25 -7.99 23.51
CA TYR A 391 0.26 -6.53 23.68
C TYR A 391 -0.57 -6.08 24.89
N LYS A 392 -1.70 -6.73 25.14
CA LYS A 392 -2.53 -6.46 26.31
C LYS A 392 -1.80 -6.75 27.62
N GLN A 393 -1.00 -7.82 27.69
CA GLN A 393 -0.14 -8.10 28.85
C GLN A 393 0.90 -7.01 29.08
N LYS A 394 1.52 -6.48 28.00
CA LYS A 394 2.45 -5.35 28.08
C LYS A 394 1.81 -4.06 28.58
N LEU A 395 0.51 -3.86 28.35
CA LEU A 395 -0.26 -2.72 28.88
C LEU A 395 -0.62 -2.86 30.36
N SER A 396 -0.51 -4.07 30.93
CA SER A 396 -0.86 -4.37 32.32
C SER A 396 0.32 -4.33 33.30
N HIS A 397 1.53 -4.08 32.80
CA HIS A 397 2.78 -3.87 33.55
C HIS A 397 3.28 -2.46 33.34
#